data_AF-A0A3B7MKT9-F1
#
_entry.id   AF-A0A3B7MKT9-F1
#
_cell.length_a   1.000
_cell.length_b   1.000
_cell.length_c   1.000
_cell.angle_alpha   90.00
_cell.angle_beta   90.00
_cell.angle_gamma   90.00
#
_symmetry.space_group_name_H-M   'P 1'
#
loop_
_entity.id
_entity.type
_entity.pdbx_description
1 polymer ?
#
loop_
_entity_poly.entity_id
_entity_poly.type
_entity_poly.pdbx_seq_one_letter_code
_entity_poly.pdbx_strand_id
1 'polypeptide(L)' 'MSELTPETINCAEACVNGCVLGDRCPNREYIAAATKFMNDTPLDQILQIAADSYPKRLLASIERDRQRAANPPQE' A
#
# COMPACT_ATOMS: atom_id res chain seq x y z
N MET A 1 10.11 0.75 -24.54
CA MET A 1 9.04 0.78 -23.52
C MET A 1 9.40 -0.29 -22.50
N SER A 2 9.72 0.10 -21.27
CA SER A 2 10.18 -0.84 -20.24
C SER A 2 9.08 -1.84 -19.93
N GLU A 3 9.32 -3.12 -20.20
CA GLU A 3 8.42 -4.21 -19.82
C GLU A 3 8.46 -4.37 -18.30
N LEU A 4 7.34 -4.04 -17.65
CA LEU A 4 7.13 -4.38 -16.24
C LEU A 4 6.77 -5.87 -16.16
N THR A 5 7.57 -6.65 -15.43
CA THR A 5 7.31 -8.08 -15.20
C THR A 5 7.00 -8.33 -13.72
N PRO A 6 6.36 -9.45 -13.37
CA PRO A 6 6.05 -9.78 -11.97
C PRO A 6 7.28 -9.78 -11.05
N GLU A 7 8.46 -10.08 -11.61
CA GLU A 7 9.73 -10.19 -10.88
C GLU A 7 10.43 -8.84 -10.71
N THR A 8 10.09 -7.84 -11.53
CA THR A 8 10.81 -6.56 -11.62
C THR A 8 9.96 -5.36 -11.21
N ILE A 9 8.65 -5.55 -11.05
CA ILE A 9 7.72 -4.47 -10.71
C ILE A 9 7.86 -4.00 -9.25
N ASN A 10 8.05 -2.70 -9.05
CA ASN A 10 7.86 -2.08 -7.75
C ASN A 10 6.36 -1.81 -7.52
N CYS A 11 5.67 -2.74 -6.87
CA CYS A 11 4.23 -2.60 -6.60
C CYS A 11 3.87 -1.36 -5.77
N ALA A 12 4.78 -0.85 -4.93
CA ALA A 12 4.50 0.31 -4.09
C ALA A 12 4.38 1.62 -4.90
N GLU A 13 5.00 1.69 -6.07
CA GLU A 13 4.95 2.86 -6.97
C GLU A 13 4.00 2.60 -8.15
N ALA A 14 4.11 1.44 -8.80
CA ALA A 14 3.37 1.14 -10.02
C ALA A 14 1.90 0.78 -9.75
N CYS A 15 1.58 0.19 -8.60
CA CYS A 15 0.24 -0.34 -8.30
C CYS A 15 -0.57 0.53 -7.34
N VAL A 16 -0.20 1.81 -7.14
CA VAL A 16 -0.87 2.73 -6.19
C VAL A 16 -2.38 2.88 -6.46
N ASN A 17 -2.80 2.74 -7.73
CA ASN A 17 -4.19 2.85 -8.17
C ASN A 17 -4.80 1.49 -8.57
N GLY A 18 -4.19 0.38 -8.16
CA GLY A 18 -4.56 -0.97 -8.58
C GLY A 18 -3.46 -1.63 -9.42
N CYS A 19 -3.54 -2.95 -9.55
CA CYS A 19 -2.48 -3.73 -10.20
C CYS A 19 -2.45 -3.47 -11.71
N VAL A 20 -1.29 -3.04 -12.23
CA VAL A 20 -1.07 -2.79 -13.67
C VAL A 20 -0.78 -4.05 -14.49
N LEU A 21 -0.42 -5.16 -13.83
CA LEU A 21 -0.13 -6.45 -14.48
C LEU A 21 -1.35 -7.38 -14.59
N GLY A 22 -2.51 -6.95 -14.06
CA GLY A 22 -3.74 -7.74 -14.04
C GLY A 22 -3.56 -9.07 -13.29
N ASP A 23 -3.87 -10.18 -13.95
CA ASP A 23 -3.75 -11.52 -13.37
C ASP A 23 -2.32 -11.96 -13.06
N ARG A 24 -1.31 -11.28 -13.61
CA ARG A 24 0.10 -11.54 -13.32
C ARG A 24 0.63 -10.78 -12.10
N CYS A 25 -0.26 -10.31 -11.22
CA CYS A 25 0.13 -9.69 -9.96
C CYS A 25 0.99 -10.66 -9.14
N PRO A 26 2.23 -10.31 -8.75
CA PRO A 26 3.06 -11.19 -7.93
C PRO A 26 2.44 -11.45 -6.54
N ASN A 27 1.57 -10.55 -6.08
CA ASN A 27 0.92 -10.59 -4.77
C ASN A 27 -0.49 -11.19 -4.80
N ARG A 28 -0.83 -11.97 -5.85
CA ARG A 28 -2.19 -12.50 -6.06
C ARG A 28 -2.64 -13.43 -4.94
N GLU A 29 -1.72 -14.13 -4.29
CA GLU A 29 -2.03 -15.03 -3.17
C GLU A 29 -2.66 -14.31 -1.97
N TYR A 30 -2.30 -13.04 -1.75
CA TYR A 30 -2.83 -12.24 -0.65
C TYR A 30 -4.27 -11.76 -0.87
N ILE A 31 -4.81 -11.87 -2.09
CA ILE A 31 -6.20 -11.51 -2.40
C ILE A 31 -7.17 -12.35 -1.56
N ALA A 32 -6.87 -13.65 -1.40
CA ALA A 32 -7.72 -14.54 -0.60
C ALA A 32 -7.75 -14.13 0.87
N ALA A 33 -6.58 -13.81 1.44
CA ALA A 33 -6.46 -13.35 2.82
C ALA A 33 -7.16 -12.01 3.05
N ALA A 34 -6.98 -11.04 2.14
CA ALA A 34 -7.64 -9.75 2.21
C ALA A 34 -9.17 -9.87 2.08
N THR A 35 -9.64 -10.70 1.14
CA THR A 35 -11.07 -10.98 0.96
C THR A 35 -11.67 -11.62 2.21
N LYS A 36 -10.96 -12.60 2.79
CA LYS A 36 -11.39 -13.23 4.04
C LYS A 36 -11.49 -12.22 5.17
N PHE A 37 -10.46 -11.38 5.35
CA PHE A 37 -10.47 -10.33 6.37
C PHE A 37 -11.66 -9.39 6.21
N MET A 38 -11.95 -8.92 4.99
CA MET A 38 -13.08 -8.00 4.76
C MET A 38 -14.45 -8.64 5.03
N ASN A 39 -14.61 -9.94 4.76
CA ASN A 39 -15.86 -10.66 5.01
C ASN A 39 -16.03 -11.06 6.48
N ASP A 40 -14.95 -11.48 7.13
CA ASP A 40 -14.99 -12.02 8.49
C ASP A 40 -14.90 -10.91 9.56
N THR A 41 -14.44 -9.71 9.20
CA THR A 41 -14.27 -8.58 10.12
C THR A 41 -15.46 -7.62 10.00
N PRO A 42 -16.26 -7.42 11.06
CA PRO A 42 -17.33 -6.42 11.07
C PRO A 42 -16.81 -5.02 10.75
N LEU A 43 -17.61 -4.22 10.04
CA LEU A 43 -17.22 -2.88 9.62
C LEU A 43 -16.77 -2.00 10.80
N ASP A 44 -17.47 -2.04 11.93
CA ASP A 44 -17.12 -1.28 13.12
C ASP A 44 -15.74 -1.65 13.67
N GLN A 45 -15.38 -2.94 13.59
CA GLN A 45 -14.06 -3.41 14.00
C GLN A 45 -12.97 -2.92 13.03
N ILE A 46 -13.24 -2.87 11.72
CA ILE A 46 -12.33 -2.28 10.73
C ILE A 46 -12.11 -0.79 11.04
N LEU A 47 -13.18 -0.06 11.36
CA LEU A 47 -13.09 1.36 11.73
C LEU A 47 -12.29 1.57 13.01
N GLN A 48 -12.46 0.70 14.02
CA GLN A 48 -11.67 0.74 15.24
C GLN A 48 -10.19 0.52 14.96
N ILE A 49 -9.83 -0.50 14.18
CA ILE A 49 -8.44 -0.76 13.77
C ILE A 49 -7.83 0.46 13.07
N ALA A 50 -8.60 1.12 12.20
CA ALA A 50 -8.16 2.32 11.52
C ALA A 50 -7.93 3.48 12.50
N ALA A 51 -8.82 3.69 13.47
CA ALA A 51 -8.68 4.71 14.51
C ALA A 51 -7.44 4.46 15.39
N ASP A 52 -7.23 3.22 15.83
CA ASP A 52 -6.10 2.82 16.68
C ASP A 52 -4.75 2.98 15.95
N SER A 53 -4.74 2.90 14.62
CA SER A 53 -3.55 3.12 13.80
C SER A 53 -3.13 4.59 13.67
N TYR A 54 -4.00 5.54 14.05
CA TYR A 54 -3.81 6.97 13.81
C TYR A 54 -2.47 7.52 14.36
N PRO A 55 -2.06 7.25 15.61
CA PRO A 55 -0.82 7.79 16.16
C PRO A 55 0.41 7.36 15.34
N LYS A 56 0.45 6.09 14.91
CA LYS A 56 1.54 5.56 14.08
C LYS A 56 1.57 6.22 12.70
N ARG A 57 0.40 6.40 12.08
CA ARG A 57 0.27 7.06 10.77
C ARG A 57 0.70 8.53 10.82
N LEU A 58 0.36 9.23 11.89
CA LEU A 58 0.78 10.62 12.11
C LEU A 58 2.31 10.71 12.22
N LEU A 59 2.94 9.88 13.05
CA LEU A 59 4.39 9.86 13.18
C LEU A 59 5.08 9.52 11.84
N ALA A 60 4.58 8.51 11.12
CA ALA A 60 5.10 8.17 9.80
C ALA A 60 4.92 9.31 8.78
N SER A 61 3.84 10.11 8.90
CA SER A 61 3.65 11.28 8.04
C SER A 61 4.68 12.35 8.32
N ILE A 62 4.88 12.71 9.59
CA ILE A 62 5.88 13.71 10.00
C ILE A 62 7.28 13.27 9.52
N GLU A 63 7.59 11.98 9.64
CA GLU A 63 8.87 11.44 9.16
C GLU A 63 9.02 11.55 7.64
N ARG A 64 7.98 11.23 6.87
CA ARG A 64 8.01 11.43 5.41
C ARG A 64 8.18 12.89 5.02
N ASP A 65 7.55 13.82 5.74
CA ASP A 65 7.67 15.25 5.47
C ASP A 65 9.08 15.75 5.78
N ARG A 66 9.70 15.28 6.88
CA ARG A 66 11.11 15.54 7.19
C ARG A 66 12.03 15.00 6.10
N GLN A 67 11.81 13.76 5.65
CA GLN A 67 12.60 13.15 4.60
C GLN A 67 12.49 13.90 3.27
N ARG A 68 11.29 14.38 2.91
CA ARG A 68 11.07 15.22 1.73
C ARG A 68 11.75 16.59 1.85
N ALA A 69 11.74 17.19 3.04
CA ALA A 69 12.47 18.44 3.28
C ALA A 69 13.99 18.25 3.22
N ALA A 70 14.50 17.12 3.69
CA ALA A 70 15.92 16.77 3.64
C ALA A 70 16.40 16.39 2.22
N ASN A 71 15.54 15.74 1.43
CA ASN A 71 15.81 15.31 0.06
C ASN A 71 14.80 15.92 -0.91
N PRO A 72 14.92 17.21 -1.25
CA PRO A 72 14.05 17.83 -2.24
C PRO A 72 14.22 17.14 -3.61
N PRO A 73 13.15 17.02 -4.41
CA PRO A 73 13.25 16.46 -5.76
C PRO A 73 14.29 17.22 -6.57
N GLN A 74 15.23 16.51 -7.20
CA GLN A 74 16.18 17.13 -8.12
C GLN A 74 15.51 17.23 -9.50
N GLU A 75 15.50 18.45 -10.08
CA GLU A 75 14.98 18.75 -11.43
C GLU A 75 15.75 18.02 -12.54
#